data_AF-A0A8J7YL34-F1
#
_entry.id   AF-A0A8J7YL34-F1
#
_cell.length_a   1.000
_cell.length_b   1.000
_cell.length_c   1.000
_cell.angle_alpha   90.00
_cell.angle_beta   90.00
_cell.angle_gamma   90.00
#
_symmetry.space_group_name_H-M   'P 1'
#
loop_
_entity.id
_entity.type
_entity.pdbx_description
1 polymer ?
#
loop_
_entity_poly.entity_id
_entity_poly.type
_entity_poly.pdbx_seq_one_letter_code
_entity_poly.pdbx_strand_id
1 'polypeptide(L)'
;MGEDASLDEFLGGESSEQSEATDAVEPADETEVEPAGEGEPADADEPETDATDVEPARTTYAWNDEGATCEACGETIERRWQQEGGLVCIECKDWERA
;
A
#
# COMPACT_ATOMS: atom_id res chain seq x y z
N MET A 1 7.32 22.66 10.56
CA MET A 1 7.73 21.29 10.21
C MET A 1 8.16 20.67 11.53
N GLY A 2 7.19 20.26 12.35
CA GLY A 2 7.48 19.52 13.58
C GLY A 2 7.76 18.08 13.21
N GLU A 3 8.74 17.47 13.86
CA GLU A 3 9.09 16.07 13.64
C GLU A 3 7.85 15.16 13.70
N ASP A 4 7.76 14.25 12.74
CA ASP A 4 6.69 13.25 12.65
C ASP A 4 6.67 12.39 13.94
N ALA A 5 5.51 12.26 14.56
CA ALA A 5 5.36 11.52 15.81
C ALA A 5 5.76 10.05 15.58
N SER A 6 6.83 9.62 16.22
CA SER A 6 7.38 8.28 16.02
C SER A 6 6.41 7.22 16.54
N LEU A 7 6.34 6.09 15.84
CA LEU A 7 5.40 4.99 16.08
C LEU A 7 5.49 4.44 17.53
N ASP A 8 6.64 4.60 18.18
CA ASP A 8 6.92 4.30 19.59
C ASP A 8 6.09 5.10 20.60
N GLU A 9 5.68 6.33 20.26
CA GLU A 9 4.75 7.12 21.09
C GLU A 9 3.34 6.51 21.08
N PHE A 10 2.90 6.03 19.90
CA PHE A 10 1.59 5.41 19.73
C PHE A 10 1.53 4.00 20.34
N LEU A 11 2.65 3.28 20.35
CA LEU A 11 2.78 2.00 21.05
C LEU A 11 2.91 2.17 22.57
N GLY A 12 3.07 3.40 23.06
CA GLY A 12 3.07 3.72 24.48
C GLY A 12 4.25 3.08 25.21
N GLY A 13 5.46 3.56 24.92
CA GLY A 13 6.69 3.39 25.71
C GLY A 13 6.67 2.22 26.70
N GLU A 14 7.13 1.06 26.25
CA GLU A 14 7.02 -0.21 26.95
C GLU A 14 7.59 -0.21 28.39
N SER A 15 6.73 -0.64 29.31
CA SER A 15 6.96 -1.58 30.41
C SER A 15 8.27 -1.55 31.20
N SER A 16 8.15 -1.12 32.46
CA SER A 16 8.86 -1.68 33.62
C SER A 16 7.92 -1.40 34.81
N GLU A 17 7.29 -2.33 35.51
CA GLU A 17 7.81 -3.56 36.12
C GLU A 17 6.81 -4.73 36.04
N GLN A 18 7.15 -5.83 35.37
CA GLN A 18 6.67 -7.16 35.78
C GLN A 18 7.75 -8.20 35.50
N SER A 19 8.47 -8.51 36.57
CA SER A 19 9.51 -9.52 36.62
C SER A 19 8.97 -10.95 36.46
N GLU A 20 9.82 -11.77 35.83
CA GLU A 20 10.06 -13.22 36.01
C GLU A 20 9.63 -14.20 34.89
N ALA A 21 10.68 -14.71 34.22
CA ALA A 21 10.94 -16.10 33.79
C ALA A 21 10.15 -16.61 32.54
N THR A 22 10.76 -17.10 31.46
CA THR A 22 11.82 -18.12 31.36
C THR A 22 12.36 -18.22 29.91
N ASP A 23 13.56 -18.78 29.86
CA ASP A 23 14.17 -19.62 28.81
C ASP A 23 14.60 -19.04 27.45
N ALA A 24 15.89 -19.25 27.22
CA ALA A 24 16.67 -18.84 26.07
C ALA A 24 16.37 -19.69 24.83
N VAL A 25 16.37 -19.06 23.66
CA VAL A 25 16.74 -19.69 22.38
C VAL A 25 17.50 -18.66 21.54
N GLU A 26 18.73 -19.03 21.19
CA GLU A 26 19.71 -18.30 20.39
C GLU A 26 19.36 -18.28 18.88
N PRO A 27 20.00 -17.40 18.08
CA PRO A 27 19.44 -16.85 16.85
C PRO A 27 19.65 -17.72 15.60
N ALA A 28 18.63 -17.75 14.73
CA ALA A 28 18.74 -18.27 13.37
C ALA A 28 18.56 -17.12 12.37
N ASP A 29 19.71 -16.68 11.88
CA ASP A 29 19.94 -16.07 10.57
C ASP A 29 19.18 -16.82 9.48
N GLU A 30 18.24 -16.17 8.79
CA GLU A 30 17.92 -16.43 7.38
C GLU A 30 17.45 -15.12 6.74
N THR A 31 18.38 -14.48 6.03
CA THR A 31 18.03 -13.50 4.99
C THR A 31 17.42 -14.28 3.83
N GLU A 32 16.10 -14.27 3.73
CA GLU A 32 15.39 -14.64 2.50
C GLU A 32 14.96 -13.37 1.78
N VAL A 33 15.80 -12.92 0.85
CA VAL A 33 15.38 -12.06 -0.25
C VAL A 33 14.84 -12.98 -1.34
N GLU A 34 13.53 -13.05 -1.50
CA GLU A 34 12.90 -13.77 -2.60
C GLU A 34 11.86 -12.88 -3.31
N PRO A 35 11.66 -13.11 -4.62
CA PRO A 35 11.76 -12.06 -5.63
C PRO A 35 10.47 -11.33 -5.96
N ALA A 36 10.66 -10.19 -6.62
CA ALA A 36 9.66 -9.50 -7.41
C ALA A 36 8.99 -10.42 -8.45
N GLY A 37 7.68 -10.21 -8.62
CA GLY A 37 6.94 -10.56 -9.82
C GLY A 37 6.28 -11.93 -9.80
N GLU A 38 4.96 -11.95 -9.65
CA GLU A 38 4.09 -12.66 -10.59
C GLU A 38 2.65 -12.14 -10.37
N GLY A 39 2.21 -11.23 -11.23
CA GLY A 39 0.79 -10.95 -11.41
C GLY A 39 0.18 -12.05 -12.25
N GLU A 40 -0.01 -13.23 -11.67
CA GLU A 40 -0.73 -14.32 -12.31
C GLU A 40 -2.23 -14.13 -12.03
N PRO A 41 -3.10 -13.98 -13.04
CA PRO A 41 -4.53 -14.08 -12.81
C PRO A 41 -4.84 -15.52 -12.43
N ALA A 42 -5.03 -15.77 -11.14
CA ALA A 42 -5.62 -17.02 -10.69
C ALA A 42 -7.05 -17.08 -11.25
N ASP A 43 -7.21 -17.80 -12.35
CA ASP A 43 -8.49 -18.28 -12.88
C ASP A 43 -9.06 -19.25 -11.82
N ALA A 44 -9.62 -18.66 -10.77
CA ALA A 44 -10.37 -19.37 -9.76
C ALA A 44 -11.79 -19.51 -10.31
N ASP A 45 -12.20 -20.76 -10.56
CA ASP A 45 -13.59 -21.13 -10.78
C ASP A 45 -14.38 -20.75 -9.51
N GLU A 46 -14.86 -19.51 -9.47
CA GLU A 46 -15.59 -18.94 -8.34
C GLU A 46 -17.01 -19.53 -8.32
N PRO A 47 -17.53 -19.91 -7.14
CA PRO A 47 -18.94 -20.28 -7.03
C PRO A 47 -19.78 -19.08 -7.47
N GLU A 48 -20.83 -19.31 -8.27
CA GLU A 48 -21.84 -18.32 -8.64
C GLU A 48 -22.55 -17.79 -7.38
N THR A 49 -21.87 -16.95 -6.62
CA THR A 49 -22.50 -16.07 -5.66
C THR A 49 -23.38 -15.16 -6.49
N ASP A 50 -24.67 -15.12 -6.16
CA ASP A 50 -25.62 -14.12 -6.60
C ASP A 50 -25.13 -12.75 -6.08
N ALA A 51 -24.05 -12.28 -6.71
CA ALA A 51 -23.47 -10.98 -6.51
C ALA A 51 -24.49 -10.05 -7.14
N THR A 52 -25.46 -9.64 -6.32
CA THR A 52 -26.23 -8.42 -6.56
C THR A 52 -25.26 -7.39 -7.12
N ASP A 53 -25.58 -6.82 -8.28
CA ASP A 53 -24.76 -5.83 -8.98
C ASP A 53 -24.25 -4.76 -7.99
N VAL A 54 -23.05 -4.94 -7.47
CA VAL A 54 -22.39 -3.98 -6.59
C VAL A 54 -21.28 -3.34 -7.40
N GLU A 55 -21.31 -2.01 -7.50
CA GLU A 55 -20.27 -1.28 -8.21
C GLU A 55 -18.91 -1.53 -7.52
N PRO A 56 -17.90 -2.04 -8.25
CA PRO A 56 -16.59 -2.32 -7.67
C PRO A 56 -15.93 -1.03 -7.19
N ALA A 57 -15.06 -1.16 -6.19
CA ALA A 57 -14.32 -0.01 -5.65
C ALA A 57 -13.41 0.60 -6.73
N ARG A 58 -13.51 1.93 -6.88
CA ARG A 58 -12.62 2.66 -7.79
C ARG A 58 -11.23 2.80 -7.17
N THR A 59 -10.20 2.57 -7.99
CA THR A 59 -8.81 2.80 -7.63
C THR A 59 -8.57 4.26 -7.27
N THR A 60 -7.92 4.52 -6.14
CA THR A 60 -7.57 5.88 -5.68
C THR A 60 -6.13 6.26 -6.01
N TYR A 61 -5.27 5.26 -6.25
CA TYR A 61 -3.85 5.39 -6.54
C TYR A 61 -3.39 4.22 -7.41
N ALA A 62 -2.51 4.50 -8.38
CA ALA A 62 -1.88 3.49 -9.22
C ALA A 62 -0.37 3.73 -9.28
N TRP A 63 0.38 2.63 -9.26
CA TRP A 63 1.81 2.60 -9.52
C TRP A 63 2.13 1.62 -10.64
N ASN A 64 3.05 1.97 -11.54
CA ASN A 64 3.57 1.12 -12.59
C ASN A 64 5.06 1.43 -12.82
N ASP A 65 5.92 0.41 -12.86
CA ASP A 65 7.37 0.53 -13.10
C ASP A 65 7.70 1.09 -14.49
N GLU A 66 6.95 0.67 -15.53
CA GLU A 66 7.07 1.22 -16.88
C GLU A 66 6.51 2.65 -16.98
N GLY A 67 5.78 3.08 -15.95
CA GLY A 67 4.99 4.29 -15.94
C GLY A 67 3.76 4.20 -16.84
N ALA A 68 2.89 5.18 -16.68
CA ALA A 68 1.72 5.34 -17.53
C ALA A 68 1.37 6.80 -17.68
N THR A 69 0.62 7.11 -18.73
CA THR A 69 0.30 8.48 -19.12
C THR A 69 -0.60 9.15 -18.07
N CYS A 70 -0.22 10.36 -17.67
CA CYS A 70 -1.05 11.29 -16.92
C CYS A 70 -2.16 11.83 -17.81
N GLU A 71 -3.41 11.72 -17.39
CA GLU A 71 -4.56 12.15 -18.21
C GLU A 71 -4.71 13.68 -18.33
N ALA A 72 -3.97 14.45 -17.53
CA ALA A 72 -3.98 15.92 -17.58
C ALA A 72 -2.85 16.50 -18.45
N CYS A 73 -1.61 16.04 -18.27
CA CYS A 73 -0.44 16.61 -18.96
C CYS A 73 0.15 15.70 -20.06
N GLY A 74 -0.23 14.42 -20.11
CA GLY A 74 0.29 13.47 -21.08
C GLY A 74 1.69 12.91 -20.76
N GLU A 75 2.31 13.30 -19.65
CA GLU A 75 3.60 12.76 -19.24
C GLU A 75 3.47 11.31 -18.76
N THR A 76 4.47 10.47 -19.06
CA THR A 76 4.52 9.09 -18.56
C THR A 76 5.25 9.08 -17.23
N ILE A 77 4.55 8.65 -16.19
CA ILE A 77 5.08 8.62 -14.83
C ILE A 77 4.67 7.35 -14.10
N GLU A 78 5.45 7.00 -13.09
CA GLU A 78 5.24 5.77 -12.33
C GLU A 78 4.05 5.84 -11.39
N ARG A 79 3.83 6.99 -10.75
CA ARG A 79 2.83 7.18 -9.69
C ARG A 79 1.72 8.11 -10.14
N ARG A 80 0.46 7.66 -10.08
CA ARG A 80 -0.71 8.46 -10.45
C ARG A 80 -1.82 8.34 -9.42
N TRP A 81 -2.66 9.36 -9.31
CA TRP A 81 -3.74 9.47 -8.33
C TRP A 81 -5.06 9.77 -9.02
N GLN A 82 -6.16 9.27 -8.45
CA GLN A 82 -7.47 9.49 -9.01
C GLN A 82 -7.94 10.95 -8.85
N GLN A 83 -8.53 11.49 -9.90
CA GLN A 83 -9.22 12.78 -9.98
C GLN A 83 -10.49 12.66 -10.84
N GLU A 84 -11.31 13.72 -10.96
CA GLU A 84 -12.57 13.80 -11.74
C GLU A 84 -12.44 13.56 -13.27
N GLY A 85 -11.33 13.02 -13.74
CA GLY A 85 -11.13 12.61 -15.14
C GLY A 85 -10.26 11.36 -15.29
N GLY A 86 -9.89 10.70 -14.18
CA GLY A 86 -9.02 9.53 -14.16
C GLY A 86 -7.72 9.75 -13.39
N LEU A 87 -6.64 9.08 -13.82
CA LEU A 87 -5.37 9.01 -13.10
C LEU A 87 -4.39 10.12 -13.53
N VAL A 88 -4.05 11.02 -12.61
CA VAL A 88 -3.19 12.19 -12.85
C VAL A 88 -1.91 12.15 -12.00
N CYS A 89 -0.91 12.91 -12.42
CA CYS A 89 0.36 13.04 -11.71
C CYS A 89 0.27 13.84 -10.41
N ILE A 90 1.32 13.76 -9.58
CA ILE A 90 1.41 14.49 -8.31
C ILE A 90 1.27 16.01 -8.52
N GLU A 91 1.77 16.52 -9.65
CA GLU A 91 1.73 17.95 -9.97
C GLU A 91 0.36 18.39 -10.52
N CYS A 92 -0.33 17.54 -11.28
CA CYS A 92 -1.65 17.85 -11.84
C CYS A 92 -2.80 17.55 -10.88
N LYS A 93 -2.56 16.80 -9.79
CA LYS A 93 -3.60 16.51 -8.83
C LYS A 93 -4.00 17.78 -8.07
N ASP A 94 -5.30 17.99 -7.95
CA ASP A 94 -5.85 19.07 -7.13
C ASP A 94 -5.87 18.64 -5.66
N TRP A 95 -4.92 19.14 -4.87
CA TRP A 95 -4.76 18.76 -3.46
C TRP A 95 -5.62 19.58 -2.51
N GLU A 96 -6.15 20.73 -2.95
CA GLU A 96 -6.96 21.63 -2.12
C GLU A 96 -8.43 21.17 -1.99
N ARG A 97 -8.79 20.04 -2.62
CA ARG A 97 -10.07 19.36 -2.48
C ARG A 97 -9.95 17.87 -2.12
N ALA A 98 -8.94 17.52 -1.31
CA ALA A 98 -8.86 16.19 -0.69
C ALA A 98 -9.73 16.11 0.58
#